data_AF-A0A382HDZ7-F1
#
_entry.id   AF-A0A382HDZ7-F1
#
_cell.length_a   1.000
_cell.length_b   1.000
_cell.length_c   1.000
_cell.angle_alpha   90.00
_cell.angle_beta   90.00
_cell.angle_gamma   90.00
#
_symmetry.space_group_name_H-M   'P 1'
#
loop_
_entity.id
_entity.type
_entity.pdbx_description
1 polymer ?
#
loop_
_entity_poly.entity_id
_entity_poly.type
_entity_poly.pdbx_seq_one_letter_code
_entity_poly.pdbx_strand_id
1 'polypeptide(L)' 'MLDLRFVRANPDIVREAIANKHERVEFDTYTTLDERRRALLKEAETLKNQRNTVSGEIA' A
#
# COMPACT_ATOMS: atom_id res chain seq x y z
N MET A 1 10.38 11.81 7.56
CA MET A 1 9.37 10.96 6.88
C MET A 1 8.63 10.18 7.96
N LEU A 2 7.30 10.09 7.90
CA LEU A 2 6.52 9.20 8.77
C LEU A 2 6.71 7.74 8.32
N ASP A 3 6.74 6.80 9.26
CA ASP A 3 6.77 5.36 8.92
C ASP A 3 5.42 4.96 8.30
N LEU A 4 5.46 4.43 7.07
CA LEU A 4 4.29 3.96 6.34
C LEU A 4 3.52 2.86 7.09
N ARG A 5 4.23 2.02 7.87
CA ARG A 5 3.59 1.01 8.71
C ARG A 5 2.78 1.66 9.83
N PHE A 6 3.30 2.71 10.43
CA PHE A 6 2.61 3.45 11.48
C PHE A 6 1.36 4.13 10.94
N VAL A 7 1.46 4.77 9.77
CA VAL A 7 0.32 5.42 9.10
C VAL A 7 -0.80 4.42 8.82
N ARG A 8 -0.45 3.22 8.39
CA ARG A 8 -1.43 2.15 8.11
C ARG A 8 -2.02 1.53 9.37
N ALA A 9 -1.22 1.37 10.41
CA ALA A 9 -1.68 0.77 11.66
C ALA A 9 -2.55 1.74 12.48
N ASN A 10 -2.32 3.05 12.32
CA ASN A 10 -2.98 4.10 13.11
C ASN A 10 -3.49 5.25 12.22
N PRO A 11 -4.38 4.98 11.25
CA PRO A 11 -4.86 6.01 10.32
C PRO A 11 -5.61 7.14 11.05
N ASP A 12 -6.33 6.83 12.13
CA ASP A 12 -7.08 7.82 12.90
C ASP A 12 -6.17 8.81 13.63
N ILE A 13 -5.10 8.32 14.25
CA ILE A 13 -4.08 9.15 14.93
C ILE A 13 -3.43 10.09 13.92
N VAL A 14 -3.13 9.59 12.72
CA VAL A 14 -2.53 10.42 11.66
C VAL A 14 -3.53 11.46 11.16
N ARG A 15 -4.81 11.11 10.99
CA ARG A 15 -5.87 12.06 10.60
C ARG A 15 -6.02 13.18 11.60
N GLU A 16 -6.05 12.85 12.89
CA GLU A 16 -6.12 13.84 13.97
C GLU A 16 -4.86 14.72 14.02
N ALA A 17 -3.68 14.12 13.86
CA ALA A 17 -2.43 14.88 13.81
C ALA A 17 -2.36 15.86 12.62
N ILE A 18 -2.90 15.48 11.46
CA ILE A 18 -3.04 16.37 10.29
C ILE A 18 -3.99 17.52 10.60
N ALA A 19 -5.15 17.23 11.20
CA ALA A 19 -6.13 18.24 11.59
C ALA A 19 -5.55 19.23 12.62
N ASN A 20 -4.83 18.73 13.62
CA ASN A 20 -4.17 19.53 14.64
C ASN A 20 -3.02 20.40 14.09
N LYS A 21 -2.41 19.99 12.98
CA LYS A 21 -1.41 20.79 12.25
C LYS A 21 -2.03 21.87 11.36
N HIS A 22 -3.36 21.91 11.26
CA HIS A 22 -4.10 22.78 10.33
C HIS A 22 -3.65 22.62 8.87
N GLU A 23 -3.13 21.44 8.51
CA GLU A 23 -2.72 21.13 7.15
C GLU A 23 -3.90 20.50 6.40
N ARG A 24 -4.12 20.93 5.15
CA ARG A 24 -5.08 20.30 4.25
C ARG A 24 -4.35 19.21 3.46
N VAL A 25 -4.32 18.01 4.04
CA VAL A 25 -3.81 16.81 3.37
C VAL A 25 -4.99 15.91 3.02
N GLU A 26 -5.08 15.50 1.76
CA GLU A 26 -6.05 14.50 1.30
C GLU A 26 -5.63 13.08 1.73
N PHE A 27 -5.83 12.78 3.01
CA PHE A 27 -5.43 11.50 3.60
C PHE A 27 -6.21 10.30 3.04
N ASP A 28 -7.46 10.51 2.62
CA ASP A 28 -8.29 9.45 2.02
C ASP A 28 -7.77 9.06 0.63
N THR A 29 -7.30 10.05 -0.15
CA THR A 29 -6.63 9.82 -1.44
C THR A 29 -5.36 8.98 -1.24
N TYR A 30 -4.56 9.31 -0.22
CA TYR A 30 -3.38 8.51 0.14
C TYR A 30 -3.76 7.07 0.48
N THR A 31 -4.77 6.86 1.33
CA THR A 31 -5.20 5.53 1.77
C THR A 31 -5.63 4.67 0.58
N THR A 32 -6.42 5.23 -0.33
CA THR A 32 -6.87 4.56 -1.55
C THR A 32 -5.71 4.16 -2.46
N LEU A 33 -4.74 5.06 -2.64
CA LEU A 33 -3.55 4.79 -3.45
C LEU A 33 -2.65 3.71 -2.83
N ASP A 34 -2.49 3.72 -1.50
CA ASP A 34 -1.72 2.70 -0.80
C ASP A 34 -2.35 1.30 -0.94
N GLU A 35 -3.68 1.21 -0.81
CA GLU A 35 -4.42 -0.03 -1.03
C GLU A 35 -4.24 -0.56 -2.45
N ARG A 36 -4.44 0.29 -3.45
CA ARG A 36 -4.25 -0.07 -4.86
C ARG A 36 -2.83 -0.56 -5.14
N ARG A 37 -1.83 0.13 -4.60
CA ARG A 37 -0.42 -0.28 -4.73
C ARG A 37 -0.19 -1.67 -4.15
N ARG A 38 -0.72 -1.96 -2.96
CA ARG A 38 -0.56 -3.29 -2.33
C ARG A 38 -1.26 -4.39 -3.11
N ALA A 39 -2.44 -4.13 -3.66
CA ALA A 39 -3.15 -5.08 -4.52
C ALA A 39 -2.31 -5.44 -5.76
N LEU A 40 -1.77 -4.44 -6.46
CA LEU A 40 -0.91 -4.63 -7.63
C LEU A 40 0.38 -5.39 -7.31
N LEU A 41 1.01 -5.12 -6.16
CA LEU A 41 2.21 -5.86 -5.74
C LEU A 41 1.91 -7.35 -5.52
N LYS A 42 0.78 -7.66 -4.89
CA LYS A 42 0.36 -9.05 -4.68
C LYS A 42 0.07 -9.75 -6.01
N GLU A 43 -0.61 -9.06 -6.92
CA GLU A 43 -0.89 -9.57 -8.26
C GLU A 43 0.40 -9.84 -9.04
N ALA A 44 1.34 -8.89 -9.03
CA ALA A 44 2.62 -9.03 -9.70
C ALA A 44 3.43 -10.24 -9.18
N GLU A 45 3.49 -10.44 -7.86
CA GLU A 45 4.15 -11.62 -7.29
C GLU A 45 3.43 -12.92 -7.66
N THR A 46 2.10 -12.90 -7.73
CA THR A 46 1.31 -14.06 -8.18
C THR A 46 1.62 -14.42 -9.63
N LEU A 47 1.62 -13.43 -10.53
CA LEU A 47 1.95 -13.61 -11.95
C LEU A 47 3.39 -14.10 -12.15
N LYS A 48 4.32 -13.55 -11.38
CA LYS A 48 5.72 -13.97 -11.38
C LYS A 48 5.89 -15.42 -10.92
N ASN A 49 5.18 -15.82 -9.86
CA ASN A 49 5.15 -17.20 -9.40
C ASN A 49 4.61 -18.13 -10.49
N GLN A 50 3.45 -17.82 -11.06
CA GLN A 50 2.84 -18.58 -12.16
C GLN A 50 3.79 -18.77 -13.35
N ARG A 51 4.43 -17.67 -13.80
CA ARG A 51 5.41 -17.71 -14.89
C ARG A 51 6.58 -18.65 -14.57
N ASN A 52 7.12 -18.57 -13.36
CA ASN A 52 8.24 -19.40 -12.95
C ASN A 52 7.85 -20.88 -12.86
N THR A 53 6.66 -21.19 -12.36
CA THR A 53 6.12 -22.56 -12.30
C THR A 53 5.97 -23.15 -13.69
N VAL A 54 5.29 -22.45 -14.61
CA VAL A 54 5.10 -22.91 -15.99
C VAL A 54 6.44 -23.07 -16.72
N SER A 55 7.39 -22.15 -16.50
CA SER A 55 8.73 -22.26 -17.11
C SER A 55 9.49 -23.49 -16.60
N GLY A 56 9.29 -23.88 -15.35
CA GLY A 56 9.89 -25.09 -14.78
C GLY A 56 9.24 -26.39 -15.26
N GLU A 57 7.95 -26.37 -15.60
CA GLU A 57 7.24 -27.54 -16.15
C GLU A 57 7.61 -27.85 -17.61
N ILE A 58 8.12 -26.87 -18.35
CA ILE A 58 8.50 -26.99 -19.77
C ILE A 58 9.97 -27.40 -19.95
N ALA A 59 10.82 -27.20 -18.94
CA ALA A 59 12.26 -27.46 -18.97
C ALA A 59 12.62 -28.94 -18.69
#